data_AF-A0A7S2R5P4-F1
#
_entry.id   AF-A0A7S2R5P4-F1
#
_cell.length_a   1.000
_cell.length_b   1.000
_cell.length_c   1.000
_cell.angle_alpha   90.00
_cell.angle_beta   90.00
_cell.angle_gamma   90.00
#
_symmetry.space_group_name_H-M   'P 1'
#
loop_
_entity.id
_entity.type
_entity.pdbx_description
1 polymer ?
#
loop_
_entity_poly.entity_id
_entity_poly.type
_entity_poly.pdbx_seq_one_letter_code
_entity_poly.pdbx_strand_id
1 'polypeptide(L)'
;NTKREDHAVIVEKRLHQKFQKWNNNNGWKRIGHTLDAIPESDVVDQITNDNLDSRDENLFVTKDEVAQAFSHFSYTNSGKKLLICDLQGVYDSVDTMFRFTDPVIHCHRTRDSKKKGAYGRTDRGQQGMHSFFRTHECNLLCDLVTRGFRNAQKSWNKVGSIALGKNA
;
A
#
# COMPACT_ATOMS: atom_id res chain seq x y z
N ASN A 1 27.17 18.60 -40.36
CA ASN A 1 27.22 17.31 -39.64
C ASN A 1 26.26 17.38 -38.46
N THR A 2 24.96 17.28 -38.70
CA THR A 2 23.90 17.39 -37.69
C THR A 2 23.65 16.00 -37.11
N LYS A 3 24.11 15.75 -35.87
CA LYS A 3 23.79 14.53 -35.13
C LYS A 3 22.27 14.48 -34.96
N ARG A 4 21.63 13.45 -35.51
CA ARG A 4 20.22 13.15 -35.27
C ARG A 4 20.14 12.67 -33.82
N GLU A 5 19.43 13.40 -32.96
CA GLU A 5 19.17 12.94 -31.59
C GLU A 5 18.05 11.91 -31.65
N ASP A 6 18.39 10.65 -31.38
CA ASP A 6 17.41 9.57 -31.29
C ASP A 6 16.71 9.66 -29.94
N HIS A 7 15.43 10.08 -29.97
CA HIS A 7 14.58 10.10 -28.78
C HIS A 7 13.83 8.78 -28.65
N ALA A 8 13.99 8.13 -27.49
CA ALA A 8 13.15 7.01 -27.10
C ALA A 8 12.02 7.51 -26.18
N VAL A 9 10.79 7.11 -26.48
CA VAL A 9 9.61 7.41 -25.66
C VAL A 9 9.01 6.12 -25.11
N ILE A 10 8.54 6.18 -23.87
CA ILE A 10 7.76 5.13 -23.24
C ILE A 10 6.29 5.55 -23.33
N VAL A 11 5.42 4.62 -23.72
CA VAL A 11 3.98 4.85 -23.85
C VAL A 11 3.22 3.83 -23.02
N GLU A 12 2.14 4.27 -22.39
CA GLU A 12 1.23 3.44 -21.62
C GLU A 12 -0.23 3.77 -21.94
N LYS A 13 -1.17 2.95 -21.46
CA LYS A 13 -2.60 3.24 -21.62
C LYS A 13 -2.96 4.48 -20.81
N ARG A 14 -3.71 5.41 -21.43
CA ARG A 14 -4.23 6.58 -20.74
C ARG A 14 -5.19 6.15 -19.62
N LEU A 15 -4.97 6.69 -18.43
CA LEU A 15 -5.89 6.58 -17.31
C LEU A 15 -6.89 7.76 -17.39
N HIS A 16 -8.19 7.46 -17.48
CA HIS A 16 -9.22 8.45 -17.77
C HIS A 16 -9.83 9.09 -16.51
N GLN A 17 -9.79 8.38 -15.38
CA GLN A 17 -10.31 8.82 -14.10
C GLN A 17 -9.35 9.81 -13.41
N LYS A 18 -9.78 10.39 -12.28
CA LYS A 18 -8.97 11.34 -11.50
C LYS A 18 -7.70 10.66 -10.99
N PHE A 19 -6.55 11.17 -11.42
CA PHE A 19 -5.25 10.70 -10.95
C PHE A 19 -5.04 11.07 -9.48
N GLN A 20 -4.55 10.12 -8.69
CA GLN A 20 -4.31 10.25 -7.27
C GLN A 20 -2.97 9.61 -6.90
N LYS A 21 -2.37 10.09 -5.82
CA LYS A 21 -1.19 9.52 -5.17
C LYS A 21 -1.56 9.14 -3.75
N TRP A 22 -1.30 7.91 -3.35
CA TRP A 22 -1.72 7.35 -2.06
C TRP A 22 -0.56 7.18 -1.08
N ASN A 23 0.65 6.97 -1.59
CA ASN A 23 1.88 7.04 -0.80
C ASN A 23 3.06 7.52 -1.65
N ASN A 24 4.20 7.81 -1.01
CA ASN A 24 5.43 8.15 -1.71
C ASN A 24 6.63 7.28 -1.28
N ASN A 25 7.77 7.51 -1.93
CA ASN A 25 9.05 6.83 -1.67
C ASN A 25 9.86 7.39 -0.47
N ASN A 26 9.26 8.23 0.37
CA ASN A 26 9.92 8.91 1.50
C ASN A 26 9.10 8.88 2.79
N GLY A 27 8.06 8.03 2.87
CA GLY A 27 7.23 7.89 4.06
C GLY A 27 6.09 8.91 4.16
N TRP A 28 5.79 9.71 3.14
CA TRP A 28 4.52 10.42 3.11
C TRP A 28 3.40 9.46 2.68
N LYS A 29 2.27 9.55 3.37
CA LYS A 29 1.01 8.89 3.03
C LYS A 29 -0.10 9.93 3.09
N ARG A 30 -1.17 9.74 2.31
CA ARG A 30 -2.39 10.52 2.53
C ARG A 30 -2.97 10.10 3.88
N ILE A 31 -3.34 11.08 4.70
CA ILE A 31 -4.07 10.84 5.93
C ILE A 31 -5.54 10.68 5.50
N GLY A 32 -6.00 9.44 5.39
CA GLY A 32 -7.43 9.17 5.38
C GLY A 32 -7.94 9.38 6.80
N HIS A 33 -9.01 10.14 6.98
CA HIS A 33 -9.73 10.12 8.24
C HIS A 33 -10.29 8.71 8.42
N THR A 34 -9.63 7.91 9.25
CA THR A 34 -10.14 6.63 9.71
C THR A 34 -11.48 6.90 10.37
N LEU A 35 -12.51 6.12 10.06
CA LEU A 35 -13.83 6.17 10.73
C LEU A 35 -13.78 5.65 12.18
N ASP A 36 -12.59 5.51 12.75
CA ASP A 36 -12.41 5.05 14.12
C ASP A 36 -12.24 6.28 15.04
N ALA A 37 -13.31 6.55 15.80
CA ALA A 37 -13.41 7.47 16.93
C ALA A 37 -13.55 8.98 16.65
N ILE A 38 -14.59 9.38 15.91
CA ILE A 38 -15.15 10.75 16.05
C ILE A 38 -16.27 10.69 17.10
N PRO A 39 -16.15 11.34 18.27
CA PRO A 39 -17.29 11.57 19.16
C PRO A 39 -18.35 12.37 18.39
N GLU A 40 -19.61 11.95 18.46
CA GLU A 40 -20.74 12.53 17.71
C GLU A 40 -20.91 14.06 17.86
N SER A 41 -20.25 14.69 18.82
CA SER A 41 -20.36 16.12 19.13
C SER A 41 -19.54 17.06 18.24
N ASP A 42 -18.53 16.57 17.50
CA ASP A 42 -17.52 17.46 16.89
C ASP A 42 -17.62 17.53 15.34
N VAL A 43 -18.72 17.05 14.76
CA VAL A 43 -18.89 16.87 13.29
C VAL A 43 -19.10 18.19 12.52
N VAL A 44 -19.21 19.32 13.19
CA VAL A 44 -19.54 20.61 12.56
C VAL A 44 -18.33 21.53 12.66
N ASP A 45 -17.52 21.60 11.59
CA ASP A 45 -16.84 22.84 11.10
C ASP A 45 -15.47 22.63 10.41
N GLN A 46 -14.95 21.41 10.24
CA GLN A 46 -13.67 21.21 9.52
C GLN A 46 -13.68 20.19 8.40
N ILE A 47 -14.83 20.02 7.71
CA ILE A 47 -14.86 19.38 6.39
C ILE A 47 -14.24 20.38 5.40
N THR A 48 -12.92 20.34 5.24
CA THR A 48 -12.29 20.93 4.07
C THR A 48 -12.87 20.24 2.83
N ASN A 49 -13.34 21.06 1.89
CA ASN A 49 -13.96 20.71 0.61
C ASN A 49 -13.09 19.82 -0.29
N ASP A 50 -12.91 18.55 0.09
CA ASP A 50 -12.44 17.51 -0.81
C ASP A 50 -13.50 16.42 -0.85
N ASN A 51 -14.43 16.59 -1.80
CA ASN A 51 -15.43 15.63 -2.25
C ASN A 51 -15.29 14.22 -1.65
N LEU A 52 -16.04 13.99 -0.57
CA LEU A 52 -16.47 12.66 -0.19
C LEU A 52 -17.31 12.17 -1.38
N ASP A 53 -16.69 11.39 -2.27
CA ASP A 53 -17.38 10.75 -3.40
C ASP A 53 -18.33 9.71 -2.79
N SER A 54 -19.51 10.21 -2.43
CA SER A 54 -20.57 9.53 -1.69
C SER A 54 -21.15 8.46 -2.60
N ARG A 55 -20.51 7.28 -2.66
CA ARG A 55 -21.11 6.05 -3.22
C ARG A 55 -20.36 4.72 -3.08
N ASP A 56 -19.18 4.65 -2.47
CA ASP A 56 -18.50 3.36 -2.27
C ASP A 56 -19.01 2.64 -0.99
N GLU A 57 -20.33 2.39 -0.89
CA GLU A 57 -21.00 1.70 0.24
C GLU A 57 -20.51 0.25 0.48
N ASN A 58 -19.71 -0.31 -0.44
CA ASN A 58 -19.27 -1.71 -0.39
C ASN A 58 -17.82 -1.91 0.02
N LEU A 59 -17.03 -0.84 0.22
CA LEU A 59 -15.62 -0.98 0.60
C LEU A 59 -15.45 -0.61 2.09
N PHE A 60 -15.41 -1.63 2.95
CA PHE A 60 -15.11 -1.49 4.39
C PHE A 60 -13.67 -1.01 4.69
N VAL A 61 -12.89 -0.68 3.67
CA VAL A 61 -11.50 -0.21 3.77
C VAL A 61 -11.34 1.02 2.89
N THR A 62 -10.57 2.01 3.33
CA THR A 62 -10.33 3.20 2.51
C THR A 62 -9.32 2.91 1.40
N LYS A 63 -9.32 3.75 0.36
CA LYS A 63 -8.38 3.63 -0.77
C LYS A 63 -6.93 3.77 -0.32
N ASP A 64 -6.69 4.62 0.67
CA ASP A 64 -5.39 4.84 1.29
C ASP A 64 -4.91 3.60 2.06
N GLU A 65 -5.80 2.95 2.80
CA GLU A 65 -5.49 1.71 3.51
C GLU A 65 -5.13 0.57 2.56
N VAL A 66 -5.83 0.45 1.43
CA VAL A 66 -5.50 -0.53 0.38
C VAL A 66 -4.09 -0.29 -0.16
N ALA A 67 -3.74 0.95 -0.50
CA ALA A 67 -2.42 1.31 -0.98
C ALA A 67 -1.32 1.04 0.07
N GLN A 68 -1.55 1.41 1.33
CA GLN A 68 -0.63 1.14 2.44
C GLN A 68 -0.42 -0.36 2.65
N ALA A 69 -1.51 -1.14 2.68
CA ALA A 69 -1.47 -2.58 2.87
C ALA A 69 -0.80 -3.29 1.70
N PHE A 70 -1.00 -2.85 0.46
CA PHE A 70 -0.31 -3.40 -0.72
C PHE A 70 1.20 -3.18 -0.66
N SER A 71 1.64 -1.97 -0.30
CA SER A 71 3.07 -1.68 -0.10
C SER A 71 3.67 -2.59 0.99
N HIS A 72 3.02 -2.71 2.15
CA HIS A 72 3.47 -3.60 3.21
C HIS A 72 3.47 -5.08 2.78
N PHE A 73 2.42 -5.53 2.08
CA PHE A 73 2.33 -6.88 1.50
C PHE A 73 3.54 -7.19 0.61
N SER A 74 3.91 -6.29 -0.30
CA SER A 74 5.05 -6.49 -1.20
C SER A 74 6.37 -6.75 -0.44
N TYR A 75 6.56 -6.03 0.67
CA TYR A 75 7.71 -6.21 1.55
C TYR A 75 7.70 -7.55 2.27
N THR A 76 6.56 -7.91 2.87
CA THR A 76 6.45 -9.17 3.61
C THR A 76 6.55 -10.37 2.67
N ASN A 77 5.81 -10.35 1.55
CA ASN A 77 5.75 -11.46 0.59
C ASN A 77 7.08 -11.69 -0.15
N SER A 78 7.89 -10.66 -0.34
CA SER A 78 9.25 -10.81 -0.90
C SER A 78 10.29 -11.30 0.11
N GLY A 79 9.89 -11.64 1.34
CA GLY A 79 10.82 -11.99 2.41
C GLY A 79 11.70 -10.80 2.82
N LYS A 80 11.10 -9.60 2.87
CA LYS A 80 11.75 -8.33 3.24
C LYS A 80 12.80 -7.83 2.24
N LYS A 81 12.71 -8.27 0.98
CA LYS A 81 13.71 -7.97 -0.07
C LYS A 81 13.31 -6.85 -1.02
N LEU A 82 12.03 -6.65 -1.24
CA LEU A 82 11.50 -5.67 -2.19
C LEU A 82 10.36 -4.91 -1.55
N LEU A 83 10.29 -3.60 -1.74
CA LEU A 83 9.15 -2.79 -1.32
C LEU A 83 8.67 -1.98 -2.53
N ILE A 84 7.39 -2.14 -2.87
CA ILE A 84 6.71 -1.32 -3.87
C ILE A 84 6.02 -0.16 -3.14
N CYS A 85 6.32 1.07 -3.56
CA CYS A 85 5.77 2.31 -3.02
C CYS A 85 5.64 3.36 -4.13
N ASP A 86 5.38 4.61 -3.77
CA ASP A 86 5.03 5.66 -4.73
C ASP A 86 3.78 5.32 -5.54
N LEU A 87 2.81 4.68 -4.87
CA LEU A 87 1.59 4.22 -5.48
C LEU A 87 0.74 5.42 -5.90
N GLN A 88 0.56 5.53 -7.21
CA GLN A 88 -0.18 6.60 -7.86
C GLN A 88 -0.85 6.06 -9.13
N GLY A 89 -1.91 6.71 -9.59
CA GLY A 89 -2.73 6.22 -10.69
C GLY A 89 -4.19 6.57 -10.47
N VAL A 90 -5.09 5.65 -10.82
CA VAL A 90 -6.54 5.86 -10.71
C VAL A 90 -7.24 4.74 -9.97
N TYR A 91 -8.37 5.08 -9.36
CA TYR A 91 -9.32 4.12 -8.80
C TYR A 91 -10.62 4.17 -9.60
N ASP A 92 -11.07 3.01 -10.05
CA ASP A 92 -12.37 2.81 -10.68
C ASP A 92 -13.36 2.26 -9.65
N SER A 93 -14.37 3.06 -9.27
CA SER A 93 -15.40 2.66 -8.31
C SER A 93 -16.38 1.64 -8.88
N VAL A 94 -16.57 1.60 -10.20
CA VAL A 94 -17.50 0.64 -10.83
C VAL A 94 -16.94 -0.77 -10.71
N ASP A 95 -15.66 -0.92 -11.04
CA ASP A 95 -14.97 -2.21 -11.00
C ASP A 95 -14.28 -2.48 -9.65
N THR A 96 -14.30 -1.53 -8.71
CA THR A 96 -13.53 -1.58 -7.45
C THR A 96 -12.04 -1.88 -7.72
N MET A 97 -11.46 -1.20 -8.71
CA MET A 97 -10.14 -1.54 -9.26
C MET A 97 -9.17 -0.37 -9.18
N PHE A 98 -8.00 -0.64 -8.61
CA PHE A 98 -6.85 0.26 -8.71
C PHE A 98 -6.07 -0.02 -10.00
N ARG A 99 -5.72 1.05 -10.71
CA ARG A 99 -4.76 1.03 -11.81
C ARG A 99 -3.60 1.93 -11.44
N PHE A 100 -2.54 1.32 -10.92
CA PHE A 100 -1.30 2.03 -10.58
C PHE A 100 -0.41 2.21 -11.81
N THR A 101 0.35 3.30 -11.82
CA THR A 101 1.45 3.53 -12.76
C THR A 101 2.65 4.16 -12.05
N ASP A 102 3.82 4.07 -12.70
CA ASP A 102 5.11 4.60 -12.24
C ASP A 102 5.47 4.26 -10.78
N PRO A 103 5.37 2.99 -10.33
CA PRO A 103 5.73 2.64 -8.96
C PRO A 103 7.24 2.75 -8.72
N VAL A 104 7.62 3.04 -7.48
CA VAL A 104 9.01 2.93 -7.02
C VAL A 104 9.21 1.57 -6.35
N ILE A 105 10.28 0.86 -6.74
CA ILE A 105 10.67 -0.41 -6.14
C ILE A 105 11.98 -0.24 -5.38
N HIS A 106 11.92 -0.26 -4.06
CA HIS A 106 13.11 -0.32 -3.21
C HIS A 106 13.58 -1.77 -3.10
N CYS A 107 14.89 -2.00 -3.29
CA CYS A 107 15.47 -3.34 -3.22
C CYS A 107 16.53 -3.45 -2.12
N HIS A 108 16.36 -4.42 -1.22
CA HIS A 108 17.34 -4.80 -0.21
C HIS A 108 18.45 -5.60 -0.90
N ARG A 109 19.60 -4.96 -1.09
CA ARG A 109 20.76 -5.59 -1.71
C ARG A 109 21.74 -6.11 -0.67
N THR A 110 22.37 -7.24 -0.98
CA THR A 110 23.60 -7.68 -0.30
C THR A 110 24.80 -6.89 -0.84
N ARG A 111 25.88 -6.82 -0.06
CA ARG A 111 27.09 -6.04 -0.37
C ARG A 111 27.74 -6.37 -1.72
N ASP A 112 27.45 -7.54 -2.29
CA ASP A 112 28.02 -8.01 -3.55
C ASP A 112 27.32 -7.47 -4.82
N SER A 113 26.17 -6.81 -4.66
CA SER A 113 25.41 -6.26 -5.80
C SER A 113 25.97 -4.90 -6.24
N LYS A 114 26.91 -4.90 -7.18
CA LYS A 114 27.67 -3.72 -7.67
C LYS A 114 26.86 -2.62 -8.40
N LYS A 115 25.55 -2.76 -8.56
CA LYS A 115 24.71 -1.72 -9.21
C LYS A 115 23.88 -1.01 -8.15
N LYS A 116 23.94 0.32 -8.05
CA LYS A 116 22.94 1.12 -7.33
C LYS A 116 21.69 1.26 -8.22
N GLY A 117 20.50 1.28 -7.63
CA GLY A 117 19.21 1.44 -8.34
C GLY A 117 18.82 0.28 -9.29
N ALA A 118 18.37 -0.87 -8.76
CA ALA A 118 18.02 -2.06 -9.60
C ALA A 118 16.83 -1.76 -10.48
N TYR A 119 15.93 -0.97 -9.93
CA TYR A 119 14.65 -0.61 -10.52
C TYR A 119 14.62 0.89 -10.83
N GLY A 120 15.76 1.44 -11.21
CA GLY A 120 15.91 2.85 -11.59
C GLY A 120 16.46 3.75 -10.50
N ARG A 121 16.50 5.05 -10.81
CA ARG A 121 17.17 6.09 -9.99
C ARG A 121 16.46 6.37 -8.67
N THR A 122 15.18 6.00 -8.57
CA THR A 122 14.34 6.19 -7.38
C THR A 122 14.46 5.04 -6.37
N ASP A 123 15.14 3.94 -6.72
CA ASP A 123 15.44 2.86 -5.79
C ASP A 123 16.51 3.28 -4.77
N ARG A 124 16.05 3.67 -3.58
CA ARG A 124 16.87 4.03 -2.40
C ARG A 124 17.20 2.83 -1.50
N GLY A 125 16.91 1.60 -1.94
CA GLY A 125 17.16 0.37 -1.19
C GLY A 125 16.63 0.40 0.24
N GLN A 126 17.42 -0.10 1.19
CA GLN A 126 17.04 -0.20 2.61
C GLN A 126 16.66 1.16 3.23
N GLN A 127 17.30 2.25 2.83
CA GLN A 127 16.98 3.58 3.36
C GLN A 127 15.57 4.00 2.96
N GLY A 128 15.19 3.75 1.72
CA GLY A 128 13.81 3.96 1.25
C GLY A 128 12.81 3.10 2.00
N MET A 129 13.14 1.82 2.21
CA MET A 129 12.31 0.91 3.02
C MET A 129 12.11 1.42 4.45
N HIS A 130 13.19 1.80 5.14
CA HIS A 130 13.09 2.35 6.49
C HIS A 130 12.28 3.64 6.53
N SER A 131 12.43 4.50 5.52
CA SER A 131 11.68 5.75 5.42
C SER A 131 10.18 5.51 5.29
N PHE A 132 9.78 4.53 4.48
CA PHE A 132 8.38 4.09 4.37
C PHE A 132 7.85 3.55 5.70
N PHE A 133 8.56 2.60 6.32
CA PHE A 133 8.08 1.96 7.55
C PHE A 133 8.09 2.86 8.79
N ARG A 134 8.86 3.96 8.78
CA ARG A 134 8.88 4.94 9.87
C ARG A 134 7.53 5.63 10.08
N THR A 135 6.73 5.75 9.03
CA THR A 135 5.43 6.46 9.04
C THR A 135 4.26 5.56 8.68
N HIS A 136 4.55 4.33 8.25
CA HIS A 136 3.55 3.30 8.03
C HIS A 136 2.95 2.88 9.36
N GLU A 137 1.62 2.87 9.43
CA GLU A 137 0.87 2.32 10.56
C GLU A 137 0.09 1.14 10.01
N CYS A 138 0.32 -0.04 10.61
CA CYS A 138 -0.42 -1.23 10.21
C CYS A 138 -1.90 -1.07 10.60
N ASN A 139 -2.78 -1.45 9.68
CA ASN A 139 -4.21 -1.54 9.91
C ASN A 139 -4.69 -2.99 9.79
N LEU A 140 -5.99 -3.22 9.98
CA LEU A 140 -6.59 -4.55 9.87
C LEU A 140 -6.29 -5.20 8.50
N LEU A 141 -6.36 -4.41 7.42
CA LEU A 141 -6.07 -4.91 6.08
C LEU A 141 -4.63 -5.38 5.93
N CYS A 142 -3.65 -4.66 6.49
CA CYS A 142 -2.25 -5.06 6.52
C CYS A 142 -2.09 -6.45 7.15
N ASP A 143 -2.73 -6.68 8.29
CA ASP A 143 -2.68 -7.98 8.98
C ASP A 143 -3.30 -9.10 8.15
N LEU A 144 -4.42 -8.84 7.49
CA LEU A 144 -5.09 -9.81 6.61
C LEU A 144 -4.21 -10.22 5.43
N VAL A 145 -3.60 -9.25 4.74
CA VAL A 145 -2.84 -9.53 3.51
C VAL A 145 -1.42 -10.04 3.79
N THR A 146 -0.79 -9.64 4.91
CA THR A 146 0.60 -10.01 5.22
C THR A 146 0.73 -11.33 5.96
N ARG A 147 -0.25 -11.72 6.80
CA ARG A 147 -0.20 -12.97 7.58
C ARG A 147 -0.70 -14.19 6.80
N GLY A 148 -1.17 -13.96 5.57
CA GLY A 148 -1.87 -14.93 4.73
C GLY A 148 -3.27 -15.24 5.27
N PHE A 149 -4.19 -15.66 4.40
CA PHE A 149 -5.44 -16.27 4.82
C PHE A 149 -5.13 -17.57 5.57
N ARG A 150 -4.92 -17.48 6.89
CA ARG A 150 -4.80 -18.67 7.73
C ARG A 150 -6.12 -19.41 7.59
N ASN A 151 -6.10 -20.64 7.05
CA ASN A 151 -7.24 -21.53 7.08
C ASN A 151 -7.81 -21.53 8.50
N ALA A 152 -9.01 -20.97 8.69
CA ALA A 152 -9.67 -20.83 9.99
C ALA A 152 -9.71 -22.15 10.76
N GLN A 153 -9.74 -23.27 10.03
CA GLN A 153 -9.71 -24.65 10.51
C GLN A 153 -8.50 -24.98 11.41
N LYS A 154 -7.32 -24.37 11.21
CA LYS A 154 -6.15 -24.62 12.09
C LYS A 154 -6.18 -23.81 13.39
N SER A 155 -6.92 -22.70 13.42
CA SER A 155 -7.05 -21.87 14.63
C SER A 155 -8.05 -22.46 15.63
N TRP A 156 -9.16 -23.04 15.13
CA TRP A 156 -10.16 -23.71 15.97
C TRP A 156 -9.58 -24.93 16.71
N ASN A 157 -8.77 -25.75 16.04
CA ASN A 157 -8.14 -26.92 16.66
C ASN A 157 -7.15 -26.56 17.78
N LYS A 158 -6.59 -25.35 17.78
CA LYS A 158 -5.69 -24.87 18.84
C LYS A 158 -6.46 -24.33 20.05
N VAL A 159 -7.62 -23.71 19.84
CA VAL A 159 -8.49 -23.22 20.92
C VAL A 159 -9.28 -24.39 21.56
N GLY A 160 -9.79 -25.33 20.76
CA GLY A 160 -10.52 -26.50 21.24
C GLY A 160 -9.67 -27.48 22.06
N SER A 161 -8.37 -27.59 21.78
CA SER A 161 -7.46 -28.43 22.58
C SER A 161 -7.07 -27.81 23.93
N ILE A 162 -7.24 -26.50 24.12
CA ILE A 162 -7.01 -25.83 25.40
C ILE A 162 -8.27 -25.92 26.29
N ALA A 163 -9.46 -25.93 25.69
CA ALA A 163 -10.74 -25.98 26.40
C ALA A 163 -11.15 -27.37 26.92
N LEU A 164 -10.46 -28.46 26.54
CA LEU A 164 -10.75 -29.84 26.98
C LEU A 164 -9.65 -30.46 27.86
N GLY A 165 -8.75 -29.63 28.39
CA GLY A 165 -7.72 -30.07 29.34
C GLY A 165 -8.12 -29.82 30.78
N LYS A 166 -8.52 -30.89 31.47
CA LYS A 166 -8.71 -31.05 32.93
C LYS A 166 -10.11 -30.77 33.47
N ASN A 167 -10.90 -31.84 33.62
CA ASN A 167 -11.44 -32.21 34.92
C ASN A 167 -11.26 -33.73 35.06
N ALA A 168 -10.50 -34.12 36.09
CA ALA A 168 -10.50 -35.48 36.61
C ALA A 168 -11.83 -35.78 37.30
#